data_AF-A0A971RP62-F1
#
_entry.id   AF-A0A971RP62-F1
#
_cell.length_a   1.000
_cell.length_b   1.000
_cell.length_c   1.000
_cell.angle_alpha   90.00
_cell.angle_beta   90.00
_cell.angle_gamma   90.00
#
_symmetry.space_group_name_H-M   'P 1'
#
loop_
_entity.id
_entity.type
_entity.pdbx_description
1 polymer ?
#
loop_
_entity_poly.entity_id
_entity_poly.type
_entity_poly.pdbx_seq_one_letter_code
_entity_poly.pdbx_strand_id
1 'polypeptide(L)' 'MKRKHYVDFMACPFCRTFGEQGVISKGYMAPGHNSVLTDDGRYYMVHHTRTFSLPEYWFTMNVREMYFNE' A
#
# COMPACT_ATOMS: atom_id res chain seq x y z
N MET A 1 32.14 7.33 4.97
CA MET A 1 30.87 7.46 5.73
C MET A 1 29.72 7.62 4.73
N LYS A 2 29.07 6.52 4.31
CA LYS A 2 27.97 6.57 3.33
C LYS A 2 26.64 6.68 4.10
N ARG A 3 25.91 7.79 3.94
CA ARG A 3 24.58 7.96 4.54
C ARG A 3 23.61 7.05 3.79
N LYS A 4 23.18 5.96 4.42
CA LYS A 4 22.03 5.19 3.96
C LYS A 4 20.80 6.04 4.28
N HIS A 5 20.16 6.58 3.25
CA HIS A 5 18.84 7.17 3.39
C HIS A 5 17.86 6.03 3.69
N TYR A 6 17.58 5.79 4.96
CA TYR A 6 16.41 5.04 5.36
C TYR A 6 15.20 5.90 5.01
N VAL A 7 14.49 5.53 3.95
CA VAL A 7 13.12 5.97 3.76
C VAL A 7 12.32 5.09 4.72
N ASP A 8 11.88 5.68 5.84
CA ASP A 8 10.94 5.04 6.75
C ASP A 8 9.65 4.76 5.96
N PHE A 9 9.54 3.54 5.42
CA PHE A 9 8.27 2.99 4.97
C PHE A 9 7.41 2.85 6.22
N MET A 10 6.53 3.84 6.44
CA MET A 10 5.51 3.77 7.48
C MET A 10 4.80 2.41 7.39
N ALA A 11 4.96 1.61 8.43
CA ALA A 11 4.24 0.36 8.63
C ALA A 11 2.74 0.62 8.46
N CYS A 12 2.13 -0.07 7.51
CA CYS A 12 0.75 0.11 7.07
C CYS A 12 -0.23 -0.39 8.16
N PRO A 13 -0.96 0.48 8.90
CA PRO A 13 -1.86 0.07 9.97
C PRO A 13 -3.27 -0.27 9.43
N PHE A 14 -3.34 -0.91 8.25
CA PHE A 14 -4.50 -0.88 7.35
C PHE A 14 -5.21 -2.25 7.18
N CYS A 15 -4.84 -3.27 7.96
CA CYS A 15 -5.61 -4.50 8.08
C CYS A 15 -6.72 -4.33 9.13
N ARG A 16 -8.00 -4.43 8.73
CA ARG A 16 -9.09 -4.68 9.68
C ARG A 16 -9.38 -6.18 9.75
N THR A 17 -9.46 -6.70 10.97
CA THR A 17 -10.26 -7.87 11.33
C THR A 17 -11.74 -7.47 11.33
N PHE A 18 -12.61 -8.25 10.67
CA PHE A 18 -14.04 -8.01 10.63
C PHE A 18 -14.64 -8.14 12.05
N GLY A 19 -15.29 -7.09 12.57
CA GLY A 19 -16.09 -7.20 13.81
C GLY A 19 -16.24 -5.94 14.68
N GLU A 20 -15.40 -4.92 14.53
CA GLU A 20 -15.51 -3.73 15.40
C GLU A 20 -16.36 -2.61 14.78
N GLN A 21 -17.41 -2.22 15.49
CA GLN A 21 -18.22 -1.03 15.23
C GLN A 21 -17.39 0.22 15.52
N GLY A 22 -16.72 0.77 14.51
CA GLY A 22 -15.91 1.99 14.69
C GLY A 22 -15.26 2.51 13.41
N VAL A 23 -15.48 3.80 13.15
CA VAL A 23 -14.78 4.70 12.21
C VAL A 23 -14.92 4.33 10.71
N ILE A 24 -15.16 5.33 9.86
CA ILE A 24 -15.15 5.21 8.39
C ILE A 24 -13.92 4.38 7.97
N SER A 25 -14.18 3.31 7.22
CA SER A 25 -13.19 2.29 6.92
C SER A 25 -11.97 2.91 6.24
N LYS A 26 -10.80 2.65 6.81
CA LYS A 26 -9.50 2.81 6.18
C LYS A 26 -9.45 1.82 5.02
N GLY A 27 -10.14 2.15 3.94
CA GLY A 27 -10.33 1.32 2.75
C GLY A 27 -9.67 1.96 1.55
N TYR A 28 -9.21 1.11 0.63
CA TYR A 28 -8.69 1.56 -0.66
C TYR A 28 -9.84 1.78 -1.63
N MET A 29 -9.81 2.91 -2.31
CA MET A 29 -10.72 3.27 -3.40
C MET A 29 -9.94 3.36 -4.70
N ALA A 30 -10.54 2.82 -5.77
CA ALA A 30 -10.00 2.84 -7.12
C ALA A 30 -8.47 2.55 -7.20
N PRO A 31 -7.98 1.44 -6.60
CA PRO A 31 -6.59 1.05 -6.81
C PRO A 31 -6.38 0.66 -8.28
N GLY A 32 -5.35 1.18 -8.93
CA GLY A 32 -5.12 0.89 -10.35
C GLY A 32 -3.86 1.51 -10.93
N HIS A 33 -3.69 1.34 -12.25
CA HIS A 33 -2.50 1.75 -13.00
C HIS A 33 -1.22 1.22 -12.33
N ASN A 34 -1.16 -0.09 -12.13
CA ASN A 34 -0.04 -0.72 -11.46
C ASN A 34 1.14 -0.92 -12.41
N SER A 35 2.33 -0.90 -11.83
CA SER A 35 3.53 -1.50 -12.38
C SER A 35 3.95 -2.68 -11.50
N VAL A 36 4.92 -3.46 -11.98
CA VAL A 36 5.54 -4.55 -11.23
C VAL A 36 7.02 -4.23 -11.05
N LEU A 37 7.48 -4.29 -9.81
CA LEU A 37 8.89 -4.24 -9.45
C LEU A 37 9.33 -5.67 -9.11
N THR A 38 10.44 -6.09 -9.68
CA THR A 38 11.11 -7.35 -9.32
C THR A 38 12.45 -7.01 -8.70
N ASP A 39 12.71 -7.53 -7.50
CA ASP A 39 13.96 -7.32 -6.76
C ASP A 39 14.29 -8.58 -5.96
N ASP A 40 15.51 -9.11 -6.11
CA ASP A 40 16.00 -10.31 -5.41
C ASP A 40 15.03 -11.52 -5.44
N GLY A 41 14.44 -11.80 -6.61
CA GLY A 41 13.46 -12.89 -6.78
C GLY A 41 12.08 -12.64 -6.15
N ARG A 42 11.88 -11.48 -5.51
CA ARG A 42 10.61 -11.03 -4.97
C ARG A 42 9.89 -10.14 -5.98
N TYR A 43 8.57 -10.15 -5.92
CA TYR A 43 7.72 -9.40 -6.83
C TYR A 43 6.86 -8.44 -6.02
N TYR A 44 6.77 -7.20 -6.48
CA TYR A 44 6.02 -6.15 -5.81
C TYR A 44 5.06 -5.49 -6.80
N MET A 45 3.80 -5.38 -6.42
CA MET A 45 2.83 -4.54 -7.10
C MET A 45 2.97 -3.11 -6.58
N VAL A 46 3.24 -2.18 -7.48
CA VAL A 46 3.31 -0.74 -7.18
C VAL A 46 2.14 -0.07 -7.86
N HIS A 47 1.27 0.60 -7.12
CA HIS A 47 0.07 1.22 -7.69
C HIS A 47 -0.38 2.45 -6.91
N HIS A 48 -1.09 3.35 -7.57
CA HIS A 48 -1.76 4.44 -6.87
C HIS A 48 -3.11 3.96 -6.31
N THR A 49 -3.58 4.61 -5.25
CA THR A 49 -4.90 4.35 -4.67
C THR A 49 -5.44 5.59 -3.96
N ARG A 50 -6.74 5.80 -4.07
CA ARG A 50 -7.47 6.79 -3.27
C ARG A 50 -7.89 6.16 -1.95
N THR A 51 -8.19 6.97 -0.94
CA THR A 51 -8.64 6.47 0.37
C THR A 51 -9.76 7.34 0.90
N PHE A 52 -10.63 6.78 1.74
CA PHE A 52 -11.71 7.55 2.39
C PHE A 52 -11.20 8.55 3.43
N SER A 53 -9.92 8.45 3.81
CA SER A 53 -9.27 9.32 4.78
C SER A 53 -8.59 10.55 4.17
N LEU A 54 -8.51 10.65 2.84
CA LEU A 54 -7.85 11.75 2.14
C LEU A 54 -8.85 12.62 1.38
N PRO A 55 -8.51 13.89 1.10
CA PRO A 55 -9.35 14.76 0.29
C PRO A 55 -9.68 14.17 -1.08
N GLU A 56 -10.77 14.64 -1.67
CA GLU A 56 -11.20 14.20 -3.00
C GLU A 56 -10.08 14.39 -4.02
N TYR A 57 -9.91 13.41 -4.91
CA TYR A 57 -8.84 13.32 -5.92
C TYR A 57 -7.41 13.09 -5.42
N TRP A 58 -7.16 13.12 -4.11
CA TRP A 58 -5.85 12.75 -3.59
C TRP A 58 -5.62 11.24 -3.68
N PHE A 59 -4.38 10.88 -3.98
CA PHE A 59 -3.95 9.49 -4.05
C PHE A 59 -2.68 9.28 -3.23
N THR A 60 -2.47 8.03 -2.84
CA THR A 60 -1.24 7.56 -2.18
C THR A 60 -0.60 6.49 -3.03
N MET A 61 0.72 6.37 -2.93
CA MET A 61 1.46 5.26 -3.50
C MET A 61 1.38 4.06 -2.57
N ASN A 62 1.09 2.88 -3.12
CA ASN A 62 1.05 1.63 -2.39
C ASN A 62 1.98 0.61 -3.03
N VAL A 63 2.73 -0.11 -2.20
CA VAL A 63 3.66 -1.15 -2.61
C VAL A 63 3.31 -2.41 -1.82
N ARG A 64 3.04 -3.50 -2.53
CA ARG A 64 2.63 -4.78 -1.94
C ARG A 64 3.45 -5.91 -2.52
N GLU A 65 4.00 -6.75 -1.65
CA GLU A 65 4.64 -7.99 -2.09
C GLU A 65 3.60 -8.97 -2.67
N MET A 66 3.99 -9.68 -3.72
CA MET A 66 3.19 -10.66 -4.44
C MET A 66 3.83 -12.04 -4.29
N TYR A 67 3.00 -13.05 -4.10
CA TYR A 67 3.39 -14.46 -4.10
C TYR A 67 2.63 -15.18 -5.22
N PHE A 68 3.27 -16.19 -5.81
CA PHE A 68 2.62 -17.09 -6.74
C PHE A 68 1.98 -18.24 -5.98
N ASN A 69 0.78 -18.64 -6.38
CA ASN A 69 0.12 -19.84 -5.87
C ASN A 69 0.60 -21.11 -6.59
N GLU A 70 0.28 -22.26 -6.01
CA GLU A 70 0.42 -23.59 -6.64
C GLU A 70 -0.50 -23.75 -7.86
#